data_AF-A0A522MMZ1-F1
#
_entry.id   AF-A0A522MMZ1-F1
#
_cell.length_a   1.000
_cell.length_b   1.000
_cell.length_c   1.000
_cell.angle_alpha   90.00
_cell.angle_beta   90.00
_cell.angle_gamma   90.00
#
_symmetry.space_group_name_H-M   'P 1'
#
loop_
_entity.id
_entity.type
_entity.pdbx_description
1 polymer ?
#
loop_
_entity_poly.entity_id
_entity_poly.type
_entity_poly.pdbx_seq_one_letter_code
_entity_poly.pdbx_strand_id
1 'polypeptide(L)'
;MRNAAATSAERIHRNAHLQPAPPTSGARAQCGVAELRGRMPSRARLRGTALTCAWSASLRSLLLAAALSLLVASAAAQTGPIDARQAKTIPASDFAGGAGAEAAVNPLLAPLRRPAWSPHIDDSVSPALRFRLVDAYQLALGAVRTRPTCGALFRRLGAVGEESLAHTVYRGGGEVGACLRPVPAFTCVGCPQTVLCPTFLRLGTSAGATILIHEALHFAGLKERPTHPGEMSAAEITAMVKTSCHL
;
A
#
# COMPACT_ATOMS: atom_id res chain seq x y z
N MET A 1 -55.68 27.16 31.32
CA MET A 1 -55.99 25.72 31.32
C MET A 1 -55.94 25.20 29.89
N ARG A 2 -55.29 24.04 29.71
CA ARG A 2 -55.18 23.18 28.51
C ARG A 2 -54.04 23.50 27.52
N ASN A 3 -52.99 22.69 27.71
CA ASN A 3 -51.85 22.43 26.85
C ASN A 3 -52.27 21.76 25.53
N ALA A 4 -51.53 22.01 24.46
CA ALA A 4 -51.31 21.02 23.39
C ALA A 4 -49.95 21.29 22.73
N ALA A 5 -48.96 20.49 23.13
CA ALA A 5 -47.68 20.36 22.45
C ALA A 5 -47.88 19.49 21.20
N ALA A 6 -47.54 20.01 20.02
CA ALA A 6 -47.40 19.23 18.81
C ALA A 6 -45.91 18.91 18.60
N THR A 7 -45.63 17.61 18.56
CA THR A 7 -44.33 16.96 18.60
C THR A 7 -43.54 17.11 17.30
N SER A 8 -42.24 17.34 17.47
CA SER A 8 -41.20 17.54 16.47
C SER A 8 -40.73 16.23 15.83
N ALA A 9 -41.65 15.45 15.25
CA ALA A 9 -41.36 14.08 14.80
C ALA A 9 -41.98 13.75 13.43
N GLU A 10 -41.86 14.62 12.42
CA GLU A 10 -42.25 14.25 11.05
C GLU A 10 -41.58 15.11 9.97
N ARG A 11 -40.25 15.22 10.02
CA ARG A 11 -39.47 15.89 8.95
C ARG A 11 -38.12 15.22 8.67
N ILE A 12 -38.09 13.88 8.70
CA ILE A 12 -36.92 13.08 8.30
C ILE A 12 -37.42 11.88 7.49
N HIS A 13 -37.96 12.08 6.28
CA HIS A 13 -38.16 10.98 5.30
C HIS A 13 -38.34 11.46 3.85
N ARG A 14 -37.55 12.45 3.42
CA ARG A 14 -37.41 12.77 1.98
C ARG A 14 -35.98 13.21 1.67
N ASN A 15 -35.08 12.25 1.49
CA ASN A 15 -33.85 12.37 0.69
C ASN A 15 -33.09 11.02 0.66
N ALA A 16 -33.79 9.96 0.27
CA ALA A 16 -33.21 8.62 0.12
C ALA A 16 -33.53 8.06 -1.26
N HIS A 17 -33.15 8.75 -2.34
CA HIS A 17 -33.17 8.18 -3.70
C HIS A 17 -32.25 8.94 -4.66
N LEU A 18 -30.94 8.94 -4.38
CA LEU A 18 -29.89 9.14 -5.38
C LEU A 18 -28.62 8.43 -4.89
N GLN A 19 -28.67 7.10 -4.77
CA GLN A 19 -27.44 6.32 -4.79
C GLN A 19 -27.05 6.14 -6.26
N PRO A 20 -25.83 6.51 -6.68
CA PRO A 20 -25.37 6.18 -8.02
C PRO A 20 -25.34 4.66 -8.16
N ALA A 21 -25.86 4.15 -9.27
CA ALA A 21 -25.82 2.73 -9.58
C ALA A 21 -24.37 2.23 -9.52
N PRO A 22 -24.10 1.04 -8.94
CA PRO A 22 -22.78 0.45 -8.98
C PRO A 22 -22.36 0.29 -10.46
N PRO A 23 -21.08 0.55 -10.80
CA PRO A 23 -20.61 0.36 -12.16
C PRO A 23 -20.87 -1.08 -12.57
N THR A 24 -21.64 -1.25 -13.65
CA THR A 24 -21.96 -2.54 -14.22
C THR A 24 -20.66 -3.28 -14.54
N SER A 25 -20.51 -4.45 -13.92
CA SER A 25 -19.47 -5.46 -14.14
C SER A 25 -19.58 -6.03 -15.57
N GLY A 26 -19.26 -5.21 -16.57
CA GLY A 26 -19.58 -5.49 -17.97
C GLY A 26 -18.43 -5.27 -18.94
N ALA A 27 -17.17 -5.34 -18.49
CA ALA A 27 -16.02 -5.50 -19.36
C ALA A 27 -14.84 -6.00 -18.53
N ARG A 28 -14.62 -7.33 -18.49
CA ARG A 28 -13.28 -7.85 -18.17
C ARG A 28 -12.39 -7.42 -19.32
N ALA A 29 -11.84 -6.21 -19.25
CA ALA A 29 -10.65 -5.88 -20.01
C ALA A 29 -9.62 -6.94 -19.59
N GLN A 30 -9.34 -7.88 -20.48
CA GLN A 30 -8.16 -8.70 -20.34
C GLN A 30 -7.01 -7.70 -20.40
N CYS A 31 -6.46 -7.37 -19.24
CA CYS A 31 -5.17 -6.72 -19.14
C CYS A 31 -4.17 -7.75 -19.68
N GLY A 32 -4.12 -7.85 -21.00
CA GLY A 32 -3.09 -8.57 -21.70
C GLY A 32 -1.81 -7.90 -21.28
N VAL A 33 -1.10 -8.52 -20.35
CA VAL A 33 0.32 -8.29 -20.17
C VAL A 33 0.86 -8.58 -21.56
N ALA A 34 1.05 -7.55 -22.37
CA ALA A 34 1.53 -7.69 -23.73
C ALA A 34 2.83 -8.46 -23.59
N GLU A 35 2.78 -9.74 -23.94
CA GLU A 35 3.90 -10.63 -23.85
C GLU A 35 4.91 -10.04 -24.81
N LEU A 36 5.87 -9.29 -24.26
CA LEU A 36 7.00 -8.73 -25.00
C LEU A 36 7.91 -9.91 -25.38
N ARG A 37 7.38 -10.85 -26.18
CA ARG A 37 8.14 -11.82 -26.96
C ARG A 37 8.77 -11.05 -28.10
N GLY A 38 9.81 -10.28 -27.77
CA GLY A 38 10.76 -9.77 -28.74
C GLY A 38 11.45 -10.96 -29.41
N ARG A 39 10.94 -11.37 -30.57
CA ARG A 39 11.67 -12.23 -31.51
C ARG A 39 12.88 -11.40 -31.97
N MET A 40 14.06 -11.62 -31.37
CA MET A 40 15.28 -10.97 -31.83
C MET A 40 15.59 -11.44 -33.26
N PRO A 41 15.64 -10.56 -34.28
CA PRO A 41 16.15 -10.94 -35.58
C PRO A 41 17.67 -11.18 -35.47
N SER A 42 18.10 -12.29 -36.06
CA SER A 42 19.50 -12.62 -36.25
C SER A 42 20.28 -11.47 -36.88
N ARG A 43 21.50 -11.30 -36.36
CA ARG A 43 22.51 -10.32 -36.74
C ARG A 43 22.67 -10.19 -38.26
N ALA A 44 22.10 -9.13 -38.84
CA ALA A 44 22.56 -8.57 -40.10
C ALA A 44 23.43 -7.34 -39.81
N ARG A 45 24.68 -7.45 -40.23
CA ARG A 45 25.75 -6.47 -40.07
C ARG A 45 25.46 -5.28 -41.00
N LEU A 46 25.05 -4.14 -40.45
CA LEU A 46 25.04 -2.86 -41.17
C LEU A 46 25.90 -1.84 -40.43
N ARG A 47 27.01 -1.48 -41.09
CA ARG A 47 27.80 -0.29 -40.81
C ARG A 47 26.94 0.90 -41.23
N GLY A 48 26.70 1.83 -40.31
CA GLY A 48 25.99 3.07 -40.57
C GLY A 48 26.42 4.10 -39.53
N THR A 49 27.11 5.12 -40.01
CA THR A 49 27.67 6.25 -39.28
C THR A 49 26.62 7.22 -38.76
N ALA A 50 26.93 7.79 -37.58
CA ALA A 50 26.64 9.15 -37.10
C ALA A 50 25.17 9.57 -36.87
N LEU A 51 24.85 9.96 -35.63
CA LEU A 51 24.53 11.34 -35.22
C LEU A 51 23.80 11.41 -33.87
N THR A 52 24.21 12.40 -33.05
CA THR A 52 23.52 12.98 -31.87
C THR A 52 23.45 12.10 -30.61
N CYS A 53 23.53 12.58 -29.36
CA CYS A 53 23.42 13.91 -28.78
C CYS A 53 24.46 14.03 -27.64
N ALA A 54 25.29 15.08 -27.68
CA ALA A 54 26.13 15.47 -26.56
C ALA A 54 25.25 16.07 -25.45
N TRP A 55 25.10 15.34 -24.34
CA TRP A 55 24.55 15.90 -23.11
C TRP A 55 25.71 16.43 -22.27
N SER A 56 25.78 17.76 -22.17
CA SER A 56 26.68 18.49 -21.30
C SER A 56 26.33 18.19 -19.83
N ALA A 57 27.07 17.26 -19.24
CA ALA A 57 27.16 17.09 -17.80
C ALA A 57 28.15 18.12 -17.24
N SER A 58 27.66 19.27 -16.78
CA SER A 58 28.35 20.14 -15.81
C SER A 58 27.43 21.26 -15.35
N LEU A 59 27.58 21.67 -14.08
CA LEU A 59 26.92 22.78 -13.38
C LEU A 59 25.70 22.50 -12.47
N ARG A 60 25.51 21.27 -11.96
CA ARG A 60 24.63 21.05 -10.78
C ARG A 60 25.35 20.66 -9.49
N SER A 61 26.64 20.34 -9.55
CA SER A 61 27.41 19.91 -8.37
C SER A 61 28.05 21.04 -7.55
N LEU A 62 27.83 22.32 -7.88
CA LEU A 62 28.44 23.45 -7.15
C LEU A 62 27.47 24.29 -6.30
N LEU A 63 26.16 24.01 -6.30
CA LEU A 63 25.18 24.80 -5.53
C LEU A 63 24.58 24.08 -4.29
N LEU A 64 24.96 22.83 -4.03
CA LEU A 64 24.50 22.06 -2.86
C LEU A 64 25.51 22.00 -1.70
N ALA A 65 26.70 22.58 -1.86
CA ALA A 65 27.75 22.54 -0.84
C ALA A 65 27.72 23.71 0.17
N ALA A 66 26.82 24.70 0.03
CA ALA A 66 26.79 25.89 0.88
C ALA A 66 25.60 25.97 1.86
N ALA A 67 24.63 25.05 1.80
CA ALA A 67 23.45 25.08 2.67
C ALA A 67 23.54 24.11 3.88
N LEU A 68 24.61 23.34 4.00
CA LEU A 68 24.76 22.28 5.01
C LEU A 68 25.70 22.65 6.18
N SER A 69 25.89 23.93 6.46
CA SER A 69 26.80 24.41 7.52
C SER A 69 26.12 25.22 8.64
N LEU A 70 24.79 25.32 8.69
CA LEU A 70 24.08 26.16 9.68
C LEU A 70 23.08 25.46 10.61
N LEU A 71 23.11 24.12 10.71
CA LEU A 71 22.20 23.37 11.60
C LEU A 71 22.92 22.40 12.56
N VAL A 72 24.12 22.80 13.02
CA VAL A 72 24.84 22.14 14.13
C VAL A 72 24.96 23.12 15.30
N ALA A 73 23.85 23.42 15.96
CA ALA A 73 23.85 24.04 17.29
C ALA A 73 22.42 24.05 17.84
N SER A 74 21.96 22.96 18.47
CA SER A 74 20.95 22.94 19.56
C SER A 74 20.52 21.50 19.87
N ALA A 75 21.40 20.72 20.47
CA ALA A 75 21.00 19.49 21.16
C ALA A 75 22.03 19.18 22.27
N ALA A 76 22.21 20.14 23.18
CA ALA A 76 22.90 19.92 24.43
C ALA A 76 21.87 19.92 25.56
N ALA A 77 22.05 18.95 26.47
CA ALA A 77 21.47 18.86 27.81
C ALA A 77 19.98 18.48 27.92
N GLN A 78 19.76 17.17 28.11
CA GLN A 78 18.87 16.64 29.17
C GLN A 78 19.08 15.12 29.33
N THR A 79 20.20 14.74 29.92
CA THR A 79 20.37 13.42 30.55
C THR A 79 20.08 13.58 32.04
N GLY A 80 18.82 13.37 32.42
CA GLY A 80 18.44 13.20 33.83
C GLY A 80 18.79 11.77 34.28
N PRO A 81 19.17 11.57 35.55
CA PRO A 81 19.38 10.24 36.12
C PRO A 81 18.05 9.48 36.17
N ILE A 82 18.03 8.28 35.59
CA ILE A 82 16.90 7.35 35.75
C ILE A 82 17.05 6.68 37.12
N ASP A 83 16.16 7.05 38.04
CA ASP A 83 16.03 6.43 39.35
C ASP A 83 15.61 4.96 39.21
N ALA A 84 16.58 4.07 39.42
CA ALA A 84 16.39 2.63 39.47
C ALA A 84 15.86 2.17 40.85
N ARG A 85 14.68 2.63 41.28
CA ARG A 85 14.02 2.12 42.50
C ARG A 85 12.50 2.20 42.42
N GLN A 86 11.87 1.26 41.71
CA GLN A 86 10.51 0.81 42.06
C GLN A 86 10.21 -0.57 41.45
N ALA A 87 10.89 -1.60 41.94
CA ALA A 87 10.40 -2.97 41.84
C ALA A 87 9.24 -3.11 42.84
N LYS A 88 8.01 -2.82 42.38
CA LYS A 88 6.79 -3.10 43.15
C LYS A 88 6.46 -4.58 42.97
N THR A 89 6.79 -5.37 43.98
CA THR A 89 6.35 -6.76 44.16
C THR A 89 4.83 -6.81 44.07
N ILE A 90 4.30 -7.51 43.06
CA ILE A 90 2.88 -7.84 42.96
C ILE A 90 2.69 -9.13 43.76
N PRO A 91 1.84 -9.16 44.80
CA PRO A 91 1.52 -10.39 45.51
C PRO A 91 0.73 -11.32 44.59
N ALA A 92 1.19 -12.57 44.50
CA ALA A 92 0.43 -13.68 43.98
C ALA A 92 -0.84 -13.80 44.84
N SER A 93 -1.98 -13.41 44.27
CA SER A 93 -3.29 -13.67 44.85
C SER A 93 -3.94 -14.80 44.09
N ASP A 94 -4.36 -15.78 44.88
CA ASP A 94 -5.02 -17.01 44.52
C ASP A 94 -6.25 -16.77 43.62
N PHE A 95 -6.27 -17.43 42.45
CA PHE A 95 -7.50 -17.67 41.72
C PHE A 95 -7.81 -19.16 41.73
N ALA A 96 -8.34 -19.60 42.87
CA ALA A 96 -9.08 -20.83 42.97
C ALA A 96 -10.51 -20.60 42.45
N GLY A 97 -10.97 -21.51 41.57
CA GLY A 97 -12.35 -21.97 41.53
C GLY A 97 -13.41 -21.00 41.00
N GLY A 98 -13.68 -21.09 39.70
CA GLY A 98 -14.87 -20.51 39.08
C GLY A 98 -15.34 -21.38 37.90
N ALA A 99 -15.71 -22.63 38.19
CA ALA A 99 -16.51 -23.43 37.27
C ALA A 99 -17.94 -22.90 37.27
N GLY A 100 -18.48 -22.56 36.09
CA GLY A 100 -19.91 -22.30 35.92
C GLY A 100 -20.25 -20.92 35.39
N ALA A 101 -20.11 -20.75 34.08
CA ALA A 101 -21.08 -20.07 33.22
C ALA A 101 -20.57 -20.17 31.78
N GLU A 102 -20.84 -21.31 31.12
CA GLU A 102 -21.04 -21.30 29.68
C GLU A 102 -22.22 -20.37 29.41
N ALA A 103 -21.93 -19.08 29.33
CA ALA A 103 -22.84 -18.11 28.74
C ALA A 103 -23.15 -18.63 27.35
N ALA A 104 -24.40 -19.03 27.12
CA ALA A 104 -24.94 -19.31 25.81
C ALA A 104 -24.66 -18.10 24.92
N VAL A 105 -23.52 -18.14 24.22
CA VAL A 105 -23.11 -17.12 23.27
C VAL A 105 -24.16 -17.18 22.18
N ASN A 106 -25.04 -16.20 22.18
CA ASN A 106 -26.12 -16.08 21.23
C ASN A 106 -25.53 -16.25 19.81
N PRO A 107 -25.85 -17.32 19.06
CA PRO A 107 -25.28 -17.56 17.74
C PRO A 107 -25.64 -16.46 16.72
N LEU A 108 -26.60 -15.59 17.05
CA LEU A 108 -26.93 -14.37 16.30
C LEU A 108 -25.94 -13.20 16.52
N LEU A 109 -25.03 -13.31 17.50
CA LEU A 109 -23.89 -12.43 17.72
C LEU A 109 -22.56 -13.09 17.35
N ALA A 110 -22.59 -14.13 16.49
CA ALA A 110 -21.40 -14.53 15.76
C ALA A 110 -20.84 -13.25 15.12
N PRO A 111 -19.64 -12.77 15.54
CA PRO A 111 -19.13 -11.50 15.08
C PRO A 111 -19.12 -11.60 13.57
N LEU A 112 -19.85 -10.69 12.91
CA LEU A 112 -19.87 -10.52 11.47
C LEU A 112 -18.45 -10.77 11.00
N ARG A 113 -18.21 -11.97 10.45
CA ARG A 113 -16.86 -12.43 10.14
C ARG A 113 -16.38 -11.46 9.10
N ARG A 114 -15.61 -10.45 9.52
CA ARG A 114 -14.96 -9.54 8.60
C ARG A 114 -14.27 -10.44 7.60
N PRO A 115 -14.45 -10.22 6.28
CA PRO A 115 -13.82 -11.07 5.29
C PRO A 115 -12.36 -11.22 5.66
N ALA A 116 -11.84 -12.44 5.61
CA ALA A 116 -10.43 -12.66 5.87
C ALA A 116 -9.67 -11.92 4.77
N TRP A 117 -9.15 -10.74 5.09
CA TRP A 117 -8.40 -9.90 4.17
C TRP A 117 -7.02 -10.51 4.00
N SER A 118 -6.95 -11.62 3.28
CA SER A 118 -5.74 -12.36 2.96
C SER A 118 -5.30 -12.02 1.53
N PRO A 119 -4.00 -11.92 1.27
CA PRO A 119 -3.52 -11.69 -0.10
C PRO A 119 -3.85 -12.90 -0.99
N HIS A 120 -4.26 -12.64 -2.22
CA HIS A 120 -4.41 -13.67 -3.24
C HIS A 120 -3.03 -13.93 -3.87
N ILE A 121 -2.37 -15.02 -3.49
CA ILE A 121 -1.00 -15.31 -3.90
C ILE A 121 -1.00 -16.51 -4.85
N ASP A 122 -0.61 -16.28 -6.10
CA ASP A 122 -0.48 -17.29 -7.14
C ASP A 122 0.66 -18.29 -6.83
N ASP A 123 0.54 -19.51 -7.35
CA ASP A 123 1.50 -20.60 -7.09
C ASP A 123 2.89 -20.33 -7.68
N SER A 124 3.01 -19.40 -8.63
CA SER A 124 4.30 -18.96 -9.16
C SER A 124 5.16 -18.19 -8.14
N VAL A 125 4.59 -17.74 -7.01
CA VAL A 125 5.34 -17.03 -5.97
C VAL A 125 6.13 -18.03 -5.12
N SER A 126 7.46 -17.96 -5.19
CA SER A 126 8.35 -18.84 -4.43
C SER A 126 8.10 -18.76 -2.92
N PRO A 127 8.39 -19.82 -2.12
CA PRO A 127 8.15 -19.83 -0.68
C PRO A 127 8.81 -18.67 0.07
N ALA A 128 10.05 -18.32 -0.27
CA ALA A 128 10.75 -17.18 0.34
C ALA A 128 10.05 -15.84 0.02
N LEU A 129 9.56 -15.67 -1.20
CA LEU A 129 8.88 -14.46 -1.63
C LEU A 129 7.49 -14.36 -1.01
N ARG A 130 6.81 -15.49 -0.87
CA ARG A 130 5.53 -15.61 -0.17
C ARG A 130 5.66 -15.18 1.29
N PHE A 131 6.68 -15.65 2.00
CA PHE A 131 6.92 -15.25 3.38
C PHE A 131 7.10 -13.72 3.50
N ARG A 132 7.99 -13.15 2.68
CA ARG A 132 8.23 -11.69 2.68
C ARG A 132 6.99 -10.89 2.28
N LEU A 133 6.22 -11.37 1.31
CA LEU A 133 4.97 -10.76 0.85
C LEU A 133 3.94 -10.70 1.97
N VAL A 134 3.73 -11.80 2.71
CA VAL A 134 2.73 -11.86 3.78
C VAL A 134 3.03 -10.84 4.88
N ASP A 135 4.29 -10.75 5.34
CA ASP A 135 4.69 -9.76 6.35
C ASP A 135 4.44 -8.31 5.87
N ALA A 136 4.88 -8.00 4.65
CA ALA A 136 4.71 -6.68 4.05
C ALA A 136 3.22 -6.34 3.84
N TYR A 137 2.42 -7.33 3.44
CA TYR A 137 0.99 -7.17 3.21
C TYR A 137 0.24 -6.86 4.51
N GLN A 138 0.53 -7.55 5.60
CA GLN A 138 -0.11 -7.27 6.90
C GLN A 138 0.19 -5.85 7.38
N LEU A 139 1.44 -5.39 7.22
CA LEU A 139 1.80 -4.01 7.56
C LEU A 139 1.11 -2.99 6.64
N ALA A 140 1.04 -3.26 5.34
CA ALA A 140 0.33 -2.41 4.38
C ALA A 140 -1.16 -2.29 4.71
N LEU A 141 -1.82 -3.42 4.96
CA LEU A 141 -3.23 -3.48 5.33
C LEU A 141 -3.50 -2.76 6.66
N GLY A 142 -2.62 -2.95 7.66
CA GLY A 142 -2.68 -2.23 8.92
C GLY A 142 -2.58 -0.71 8.72
N ALA A 143 -1.62 -0.25 7.93
CA ALA A 143 -1.45 1.17 7.63
C ALA A 143 -2.67 1.78 6.93
N VAL A 144 -3.20 1.12 5.89
CA VAL A 144 -4.40 1.60 5.17
C VAL A 144 -5.62 1.73 6.09
N ARG A 145 -5.83 0.76 6.98
CA ARG A 145 -6.97 0.75 7.93
C ARG A 145 -6.87 1.80 9.01
N THR A 146 -5.69 1.93 9.60
CA THR A 146 -5.52 2.66 10.85
C THR A 146 -5.11 4.11 10.63
N ARG A 147 -4.58 4.46 9.46
CA ARG A 147 -4.07 5.80 9.15
C ARG A 147 -5.00 6.48 8.15
N PRO A 148 -5.82 7.48 8.57
CA PRO A 148 -6.80 8.12 7.72
C PRO A 148 -6.21 8.74 6.44
N THR A 149 -4.99 9.28 6.54
CA THR A 149 -4.20 9.85 5.43
C THR A 149 -3.80 8.80 4.40
N CYS A 150 -3.45 7.58 4.84
CA CYS A 150 -3.13 6.48 3.94
C CYS A 150 -4.38 6.01 3.17
N GLY A 151 -5.48 5.77 3.88
CA GLY A 151 -6.76 5.43 3.24
C GLY A 151 -7.29 6.53 2.31
N ALA A 152 -6.94 7.80 2.56
CA ALA A 152 -7.34 8.92 1.71
C ALA A 152 -6.71 8.86 0.31
N LEU A 153 -5.55 8.22 0.16
CA LEU A 153 -4.91 8.03 -1.16
C LEU A 153 -5.82 7.23 -2.10
N PHE A 154 -6.39 6.13 -1.62
CA PHE A 154 -7.30 5.28 -2.37
C PHE A 154 -8.66 5.95 -2.61
N ARG A 155 -9.21 6.63 -1.59
CA ARG A 155 -10.52 7.32 -1.72
C ARG A 155 -10.51 8.40 -2.78
N ARG A 156 -9.39 9.12 -2.97
CA ARG A 156 -9.23 10.12 -4.04
C ARG A 156 -9.33 9.52 -5.45
N LEU A 157 -9.06 8.23 -5.57
CA LEU A 157 -9.19 7.46 -6.81
C LEU A 157 -10.55 6.74 -6.92
N GLY A 158 -11.46 6.97 -5.96
CA GLY A 158 -12.75 6.28 -5.90
C GLY A 158 -12.66 4.82 -5.45
N ALA A 159 -11.57 4.42 -4.78
CA ALA A 159 -11.32 3.05 -4.33
C ALA A 159 -11.29 2.92 -2.79
N VAL A 160 -11.52 1.70 -2.30
CA VAL A 160 -11.28 1.30 -0.91
C VAL A 160 -9.93 0.59 -0.84
N GLY A 161 -9.03 1.05 0.03
CA GLY A 161 -7.63 0.57 0.03
C GLY A 161 -7.50 -0.89 0.44
N GLU A 162 -8.29 -1.34 1.40
CA GLU A 162 -8.34 -2.73 1.85
C GLU A 162 -8.82 -3.66 0.72
N GLU A 163 -9.85 -3.25 -0.01
CA GLU A 163 -10.34 -3.98 -1.20
C GLU A 163 -9.32 -3.99 -2.32
N SER A 164 -8.62 -2.87 -2.53
CA SER A 164 -7.57 -2.77 -3.55
C SER A 164 -6.43 -3.76 -3.25
N LEU A 165 -5.98 -3.83 -1.99
CA LEU A 165 -4.96 -4.78 -1.57
C LEU A 165 -5.45 -6.23 -1.66
N ALA A 166 -6.66 -6.53 -1.19
CA ALA A 166 -7.14 -7.90 -1.16
C ALA A 166 -7.56 -8.44 -2.52
N HIS A 167 -8.11 -7.61 -3.42
CA HIS A 167 -8.44 -8.07 -4.77
C HIS A 167 -7.24 -8.11 -5.72
N THR A 168 -6.06 -7.69 -5.25
CA THR A 168 -4.82 -7.86 -5.99
C THR A 168 -4.35 -9.31 -5.96
N VAL A 169 -4.10 -9.88 -7.14
CA VAL A 169 -3.46 -11.18 -7.33
C VAL A 169 -1.95 -10.98 -7.49
N TYR A 170 -1.19 -11.51 -6.53
CA TYR A 170 0.26 -11.43 -6.51
C TYR A 170 0.88 -12.63 -7.22
N ARG A 171 1.72 -12.38 -8.22
CA ARG A 171 2.37 -13.41 -9.06
C ARG A 171 3.89 -13.29 -9.02
N GLY A 172 4.60 -14.42 -9.17
CA GLY A 172 6.05 -14.44 -9.26
C GLY A 172 6.54 -13.95 -10.63
N GLY A 173 7.49 -13.02 -10.66
CA GLY A 173 8.02 -12.40 -11.88
C GLY A 173 9.39 -12.92 -12.35
N GLY A 174 9.86 -14.08 -11.86
CA GLY A 174 11.25 -14.52 -12.02
C GLY A 174 11.82 -14.47 -13.45
N GLU A 175 10.99 -14.79 -14.45
CA GLU A 175 11.39 -14.81 -15.87
C GLU A 175 10.82 -13.63 -16.69
N VAL A 176 10.09 -12.71 -16.04
CA VAL A 176 9.45 -11.60 -16.74
C VAL A 176 10.51 -10.55 -17.05
N GLY A 177 10.61 -10.12 -18.31
CA GLY A 177 11.63 -9.17 -18.77
C GLY A 177 11.71 -7.87 -17.95
N ALA A 178 10.58 -7.40 -17.41
CA ALA A 178 10.54 -6.24 -16.51
C ALA A 178 11.35 -6.46 -15.21
N CYS A 179 11.37 -7.69 -14.68
CA CYS A 179 12.10 -8.07 -13.48
C CYS A 179 13.60 -8.29 -13.70
N LEU A 180 14.10 -8.17 -14.94
CA LEU A 180 15.54 -8.11 -15.23
C LEU A 180 16.15 -6.76 -14.81
N ARG A 181 15.30 -5.75 -14.56
CA ARG A 181 15.68 -4.46 -13.99
C ARG A 181 15.54 -4.49 -12.46
N PRO A 182 16.19 -3.60 -11.71
CA PRO A 182 16.11 -3.56 -10.25
C PRO A 182 14.78 -2.97 -9.73
N VAL A 183 13.65 -3.46 -10.25
CA VAL A 183 12.30 -3.12 -9.79
C VAL A 183 11.80 -4.20 -8.83
N PRO A 184 11.21 -3.85 -7.67
CA PRO A 184 10.74 -4.82 -6.68
C PRO A 184 9.40 -5.44 -7.07
N ALA A 185 8.49 -4.65 -7.59
CA ALA A 185 7.20 -5.10 -8.09
C ALA A 185 6.75 -4.16 -9.22
N PHE A 186 5.70 -4.55 -9.93
CA PHE A 186 4.99 -3.65 -10.83
C PHE A 186 3.55 -4.12 -11.05
N THR A 187 2.68 -3.15 -11.30
CA THR A 187 1.26 -3.33 -11.62
C THR A 187 0.88 -2.39 -12.74
N CYS A 188 0.14 -2.89 -13.74
CA CYS A 188 -0.44 -2.01 -14.75
C CYS A 188 -1.68 -1.29 -14.18
N VAL A 189 -1.94 -0.08 -14.68
CA VAL A 189 -3.03 0.77 -14.19
C VAL A 189 -4.38 0.07 -14.40
N GLY A 190 -5.18 -0.05 -13.33
CA GLY A 190 -6.49 -0.71 -13.35
C GLY A 190 -6.44 -2.25 -13.37
N CYS A 191 -5.25 -2.85 -13.37
CA CYS A 191 -5.08 -4.30 -13.44
C CYS A 191 -5.10 -4.91 -12.03
N PRO A 192 -5.84 -6.01 -11.78
CA PRO A 192 -5.86 -6.66 -10.47
C PRO A 192 -4.63 -7.56 -10.24
N GLN A 193 -3.55 -7.39 -11.00
CA GLN A 193 -2.38 -8.28 -10.95
C GLN A 193 -1.12 -7.48 -10.66
N THR A 194 -0.43 -7.88 -9.59
CA THR A 194 0.88 -7.36 -9.21
C THR A 194 1.94 -8.43 -9.42
N VAL A 195 2.95 -8.14 -10.22
CA VAL A 195 4.09 -9.03 -10.43
C VAL A 195 5.18 -8.68 -9.44
N LEU A 196 5.61 -9.66 -8.65
CA LEU A 196 6.67 -9.53 -7.66
C LEU A 196 8.00 -10.03 -8.25
N CYS A 197 8.97 -9.14 -8.35
CA CYS A 197 10.29 -9.46 -8.86
C CYS A 197 11.21 -9.99 -7.74
N PRO A 198 12.29 -10.73 -8.07
CA PRO A 198 13.21 -11.26 -7.07
C PRO A 198 13.81 -10.18 -6.14
N THR A 199 13.94 -8.95 -6.61
CA THR A 199 14.50 -7.85 -5.80
C THR A 199 13.61 -7.46 -4.61
N PHE A 200 12.31 -7.80 -4.63
CA PHE A 200 11.39 -7.61 -3.50
C PHE A 200 11.85 -8.36 -2.24
N LEU A 201 12.47 -9.53 -2.40
CA LEU A 201 13.00 -10.34 -1.30
C LEU A 201 13.99 -9.58 -0.41
N ARG A 202 14.72 -8.63 -1.02
CA ARG A 202 15.77 -7.84 -0.36
C ARG A 202 15.20 -6.66 0.41
N LEU A 203 13.91 -6.36 0.26
CA LEU A 203 13.26 -5.29 1.01
C LEU A 203 12.95 -5.75 2.44
N GLY A 204 13.15 -4.84 3.39
CA GLY A 204 12.56 -5.00 4.72
C GLY A 204 11.04 -4.83 4.68
N THR A 205 10.34 -5.26 5.74
CA THR A 205 8.87 -5.27 5.80
C THR A 205 8.24 -3.92 5.50
N SER A 206 8.79 -2.81 6.02
CA SER A 206 8.24 -1.46 5.78
C SER A 206 8.40 -0.98 4.34
N ALA A 207 9.57 -1.24 3.73
CA ALA A 207 9.81 -0.94 2.32
C ALA A 207 8.92 -1.82 1.42
N GLY A 208 8.77 -3.10 1.74
CA GLY A 208 7.84 -4.00 1.06
C GLY A 208 6.41 -3.48 1.15
N ALA A 209 5.93 -3.11 2.34
CA ALA A 209 4.59 -2.56 2.54
C ALA A 209 4.35 -1.28 1.74
N THR A 210 5.35 -0.40 1.68
CA THR A 210 5.31 0.82 0.85
C THR A 210 5.11 0.46 -0.62
N ILE A 211 5.88 -0.49 -1.14
CA ILE A 211 5.75 -0.94 -2.54
C ILE A 211 4.38 -1.60 -2.78
N LEU A 212 3.87 -2.43 -1.87
CA LEU A 212 2.55 -3.05 -2.07
C LEU A 212 1.42 -2.01 -2.12
N ILE A 213 1.49 -0.96 -1.29
CA ILE A 213 0.52 0.14 -1.36
C ILE A 213 0.68 0.92 -2.67
N HIS A 214 1.92 1.19 -3.09
CA HIS A 214 2.21 1.81 -4.39
C HIS A 214 1.55 1.04 -5.53
N GLU A 215 1.79 -0.27 -5.61
CA GLU A 215 1.22 -1.11 -6.66
C GLU A 215 -0.32 -1.19 -6.58
N ALA A 216 -0.89 -1.24 -5.36
CA ALA A 216 -2.34 -1.21 -5.17
C ALA A 216 -2.96 0.13 -5.61
N LEU A 217 -2.23 1.25 -5.53
CA LEU A 217 -2.69 2.53 -6.08
C LEU A 217 -2.75 2.48 -7.61
N HIS A 218 -1.83 1.79 -8.29
CA HIS A 218 -1.95 1.56 -9.73
C HIS A 218 -3.18 0.74 -10.07
N PHE A 219 -3.46 -0.32 -9.31
CA PHE A 219 -4.71 -1.07 -9.46
C PHE A 219 -5.94 -0.16 -9.27
N ALA A 220 -5.91 0.75 -8.30
CA ALA A 220 -6.96 1.75 -8.09
C ALA A 220 -7.02 2.86 -9.17
N GLY A 221 -6.12 2.87 -10.15
CA GLY A 221 -6.15 3.79 -11.28
C GLY A 221 -5.12 4.93 -11.24
N LEU A 222 -4.22 4.95 -10.26
CA LEU A 222 -3.12 5.92 -10.23
C LEU A 222 -2.17 5.69 -11.41
N LYS A 223 -1.89 6.74 -12.17
CA LYS A 223 -0.97 6.71 -13.32
C LYS A 223 0.44 7.12 -12.89
N GLU A 224 1.44 6.70 -13.67
CA GLU A 224 2.86 6.99 -13.40
C GLU A 224 3.62 7.39 -14.68
N ARG A 225 4.64 8.23 -14.51
CA ARG A 225 5.71 8.44 -15.50
C ARG A 225 6.65 7.23 -15.58
N PRO A 226 7.15 6.85 -16.76
CA PRO A 226 7.10 7.61 -18.01
C PRO A 226 5.87 7.32 -18.89
N THR A 227 5.10 6.27 -18.58
CA THR A 227 3.97 5.83 -19.42
C THR A 227 2.91 6.93 -19.59
N HIS A 228 2.70 7.74 -18.56
CA HIS A 228 1.78 8.87 -18.58
C HIS A 228 2.55 10.17 -18.33
N PRO A 229 2.93 10.91 -19.39
CA PRO A 229 3.61 12.19 -19.26
C PRO A 229 2.75 13.18 -18.45
N GLY A 230 3.36 13.83 -17.46
CA GLY A 230 2.68 14.78 -16.57
C GLY A 230 2.24 14.21 -15.21
N GLU A 231 2.30 12.89 -15.02
CA GLU A 231 1.97 12.25 -13.75
C GLU A 231 3.16 12.23 -12.77
N MET A 232 2.96 11.70 -11.57
CA MET A 232 4.06 11.47 -10.63
C MET A 232 5.01 10.37 -11.13
N SER A 233 6.27 10.44 -10.73
CA SER A 233 7.26 9.38 -10.93
C SER A 233 7.16 8.33 -9.83
N ALA A 234 7.72 7.14 -10.07
CA ALA A 234 7.79 6.07 -9.06
C ALA A 234 8.29 6.58 -7.69
N ALA A 235 9.36 7.38 -7.70
CA ALA A 235 9.99 7.90 -6.49
C ALA A 235 9.07 8.87 -5.73
N GLU A 236 8.34 9.73 -6.45
CA GLU A 236 7.39 10.67 -5.86
C GLU A 236 6.18 9.94 -5.27
N ILE A 237 5.66 8.91 -5.95
CA ILE A 237 4.57 8.08 -5.43
C ILE A 237 5.03 7.33 -4.18
N THR A 238 6.22 6.72 -4.22
CA THR A 238 6.82 6.05 -3.07
C THR A 238 6.96 7.02 -1.88
N ALA A 239 7.44 8.25 -2.11
CA ALA A 239 7.55 9.27 -1.06
C ALA A 239 6.18 9.66 -0.50
N MET A 240 5.19 9.88 -1.35
CA MET A 240 3.81 10.16 -0.95
C MET A 240 3.23 9.04 -0.08
N VAL A 241 3.44 7.77 -0.46
CA VAL A 241 3.00 6.61 0.33
C VAL A 241 3.70 6.60 1.69
N LYS A 242 5.02 6.73 1.75
CA LYS A 242 5.75 6.75 3.03
C LYS A 242 5.25 7.84 3.96
N THR A 243 5.08 9.06 3.46
CA THR A 243 4.60 10.19 4.27
C THR A 243 3.16 9.99 4.73
N SER A 244 2.26 9.60 3.83
CA SER A 244 0.82 9.46 4.16
C SER A 244 0.53 8.25 5.02
N CYS A 245 1.32 7.19 4.84
CA CYS A 245 1.13 5.91 5.51
C CYS A 245 2.12 5.68 6.64
N HIS A 246 3.07 6.58 6.95
CA HIS A 246 4.10 6.50 7.99
C HIS A 246 4.88 5.15 8.01
N LEU A 247 5.42 4.78 6.85
CA LEU A 247 6.20 3.55 6.62
C LEU A 247 7.68 3.84 6.33
#